data_AF-A0A7Y9I369-F1
#
_entry.id   AF-A0A7Y9I369-F1
#
_cell.length_a   1.000
_cell.length_b   1.000
_cell.length_c   1.000
_cell.angle_alpha   90.00
_cell.angle_beta   90.00
_cell.angle_gamma   90.00
#
_symmetry.space_group_name_H-M   'P 1'
#
loop_
_entity.id
_entity.type
_entity.pdbx_description
1 polymer ?
#
loop_
_entity_poly.entity_id
_entity_poly.type
_entity_poly.pdbx_seq_one_letter_code
_entity_poly.pdbx_strand_id
1 'polypeptide(L)'
;MLTEPRRDESFQAWILGRMLTRRTDVEVELVYRGPGRSWRNGWHVRWSNGPTELSMRRFSSDLVARSSAIDLGTLRHDRTPRGAAAAAAWLTWLSALPEAAAPQLGRFLHTTEDAFDCTEYPEFTDPVTARRAEVLASLPTSDLSGFGIPEAAVAAARNGVPALLALLDQRSDQRTTERPAAAPAIDLATERARRRARRYDRPSLVRV
;
A
#
# COMPACT_ATOMS: atom_id res chain seq x y z
N MET A 1 28.52 -1.14 16.66
CA MET A 1 27.55 -0.82 17.74
C MET A 1 26.71 0.33 17.20
N LEU A 2 25.44 0.10 16.87
CA LEU A 2 24.55 1.17 16.38
C LEU A 2 23.89 1.82 17.61
N THR A 3 24.13 3.11 17.82
CA THR A 3 23.52 3.90 18.88
C THR A 3 22.15 4.44 18.42
N GLU A 4 21.36 5.00 19.34
CA GLU A 4 20.17 5.77 18.96
C GLU A 4 20.52 6.88 17.96
N PRO A 5 19.58 7.27 17.09
CA PRO A 5 19.83 8.26 16.07
C PRO A 5 20.03 9.62 16.73
N ARG A 6 20.95 10.40 16.19
CA ARG A 6 21.17 11.76 16.65
C ARG A 6 19.98 12.67 16.29
N ARG A 7 19.88 13.82 16.93
CA ARG A 7 18.77 14.77 16.72
C ARG A 7 18.74 15.31 15.29
N ASP A 8 19.91 15.58 14.71
CA ASP A 8 20.09 15.98 13.31
C ASP A 8 19.67 14.87 12.33
N GLU A 9 20.05 13.61 12.60
CA GLU A 9 19.61 12.46 11.81
C GLU A 9 18.07 12.32 11.82
N SER A 10 17.46 12.48 12.99
CA SER A 10 16.00 12.43 13.13
C SER A 10 15.29 13.55 12.37
N PHE A 11 15.85 14.77 12.40
CA PHE A 11 15.31 15.91 11.66
C PHE A 11 15.45 15.72 10.14
N GLN A 12 16.60 15.22 9.68
CA GLN A 12 16.83 14.92 8.26
C GLN A 12 15.93 13.79 7.77
N ALA A 13 15.67 12.77 8.61
CA ALA A 13 14.74 11.70 8.29
C ALA A 13 13.32 12.24 8.11
N TRP A 14 12.89 13.16 8.98
CA TRP A 14 11.62 13.85 8.83
C TRP A 14 11.53 14.67 7.53
N ILE A 15 12.58 15.42 7.18
CA ILE A 15 12.64 16.17 5.90
C ILE A 15 12.51 15.22 4.71
N LEU A 16 13.29 14.13 4.71
CA LEU A 16 13.28 13.13 3.63
C LEU A 16 11.88 12.53 3.45
N GLY A 17 11.21 12.15 4.53
CA GLY A 17 9.83 11.63 4.47
C GLY A 17 8.84 12.64 3.86
N ARG A 18 8.96 13.92 4.21
CA ARG A 18 8.14 14.99 3.63
C ARG A 18 8.42 15.20 2.13
N MET A 19 9.68 15.12 1.72
CA MET A 19 10.05 15.25 0.31
C MET A 19 9.54 14.06 -0.52
N LEU A 20 9.70 12.84 -0.01
CA LEU A 20 9.19 11.63 -0.65
C LEU A 20 7.66 11.67 -0.76
N THR A 21 6.98 12.04 0.33
CA THR A 21 5.51 12.20 0.33
C THR A 21 5.05 13.18 -0.74
N ARG A 22 5.71 14.34 -0.86
CA ARG A 22 5.36 15.33 -1.89
C ARG A 22 5.65 14.84 -3.31
N ARG A 23 6.70 14.05 -3.51
CA ARG A 23 7.11 13.56 -4.82
C ARG A 23 6.18 12.47 -5.34
N THR A 24 5.67 11.62 -4.46
CA THR A 24 4.89 10.44 -4.84
C THR A 24 3.39 10.58 -4.56
N ASP A 25 2.96 11.65 -3.88
CA ASP A 25 1.60 11.86 -3.36
C ASP A 25 1.07 10.72 -2.46
N VAL A 26 2.00 9.97 -1.86
CA VAL A 26 1.73 8.83 -0.97
C VAL A 26 2.35 9.11 0.38
N GLU A 27 1.69 8.72 1.47
CA GLU A 27 2.21 8.88 2.82
C GLU A 27 3.50 8.06 3.03
N VAL A 28 4.58 8.76 3.41
CA VAL A 28 5.88 8.17 3.71
C VAL A 28 6.30 8.51 5.14
N GLU A 29 6.58 7.48 5.93
CA GLU A 29 7.08 7.58 7.30
C GLU A 29 8.53 7.08 7.38
N LEU A 30 9.40 7.78 8.10
CA LEU A 30 10.72 7.26 8.45
C LEU A 30 10.75 6.88 9.92
N VAL A 31 11.01 5.60 10.17
CA VAL A 31 11.04 5.02 11.52
C VAL A 31 12.42 4.44 11.76
N TYR A 32 13.07 4.88 12.84
CA TYR A 32 14.28 4.21 13.30
C TYR A 32 13.90 2.96 14.10
N ARG A 33 14.39 1.80 13.67
CA ARG A 33 14.29 0.56 14.44
C ARG A 33 15.60 0.38 15.20
N GLY A 34 15.48 0.41 16.53
CA GLY A 34 16.60 0.39 17.47
C GLY A 34 17.56 -0.79 17.31
N PRO A 35 18.70 -0.76 18.03
CA PRO A 35 19.75 -1.77 17.89
C PRO A 35 19.32 -3.13 18.48
N GLY A 36 18.72 -3.99 17.65
CA GLY A 36 18.54 -5.41 17.94
C GLY A 36 19.69 -6.27 17.41
N ARG A 37 19.63 -7.59 17.59
CA ARG A 37 20.53 -8.53 16.86
C ARG A 37 20.01 -8.88 15.46
N SER A 38 19.10 -8.07 14.92
CA SER A 38 18.41 -8.37 13.67
C SER A 38 18.97 -7.55 12.51
N TRP A 39 18.89 -8.10 11.31
CA TRP A 39 19.13 -7.38 10.06
C TRP A 39 18.11 -6.25 9.79
N ARG A 40 17.10 -6.09 10.65
CA ARG A 40 16.03 -5.08 10.60
C ARG A 40 16.31 -3.84 11.45
N ASN A 41 17.58 -3.56 11.76
CA ASN A 41 17.96 -2.34 12.47
C ASN A 41 18.22 -1.20 11.49
N GLY A 42 18.08 0.04 11.97
CA GLY A 42 18.40 1.24 11.22
C GLY A 42 17.15 2.02 10.81
N TRP A 43 17.31 2.89 9.81
CA TRP A 43 16.23 3.72 9.29
C TRP A 43 15.38 2.94 8.28
N HIS A 44 14.09 2.84 8.58
CA HIS A 44 13.08 2.27 7.70
C HIS A 44 12.26 3.38 7.07
N VAL A 45 12.24 3.43 5.74
CA VAL A 45 11.36 4.30 4.97
C VAL A 45 10.14 3.47 4.59
N ARG A 46 8.99 3.82 5.17
CA ARG A 46 7.73 3.07 5.07
C ARG A 46 6.75 3.83 4.18
N TRP A 47 6.27 3.22 3.11
CA TRP A 47 5.18 3.76 2.30
C TRP A 47 3.87 3.05 2.62
N SER A 48 2.80 3.83 2.76
CA SER A 48 1.44 3.31 2.75
C SER A 48 1.03 3.03 1.31
N ASN A 49 0.89 1.76 0.89
CA ASN A 49 0.45 1.40 -0.47
C ASN A 49 1.27 2.05 -1.62
N GLY A 50 2.55 2.34 -1.37
CA GLY A 50 3.39 3.08 -2.30
C GLY A 50 3.96 2.28 -3.48
N PRO A 51 5.08 2.73 -4.06
CA PRO A 51 5.67 2.12 -5.24
C PRO A 51 6.29 0.74 -4.97
N THR A 52 6.88 0.10 -5.98
CA THR A 52 7.69 -1.12 -5.78
C THR A 52 8.97 -0.79 -4.98
N GLU A 53 9.58 -1.78 -4.32
CA GLU A 53 10.82 -1.57 -3.56
C GLU A 53 11.93 -0.95 -4.44
N LEU A 54 12.05 -1.41 -5.69
CA LEU A 54 13.01 -0.88 -6.65
C LEU A 54 12.79 0.62 -6.89
N SER A 55 11.54 1.03 -7.10
CA SER A 55 11.18 2.44 -7.27
C SER A 55 11.36 3.26 -6.00
N MET A 56 11.04 2.72 -4.82
CA MET A 56 11.32 3.36 -3.53
C MET A 56 12.81 3.66 -3.35
N ARG A 57 13.67 2.70 -3.70
CA ARG A 57 15.14 2.85 -3.66
C ARG A 57 15.61 3.95 -4.61
N ARG A 58 15.06 4.01 -5.83
CA ARG A 58 15.36 5.06 -6.81
C ARG A 58 14.96 6.44 -6.28
N PHE A 59 13.73 6.61 -5.80
CA PHE A 59 13.26 7.89 -5.25
C PHE A 59 14.08 8.35 -4.04
N SER A 60 14.44 7.42 -3.17
CA SER A 60 15.28 7.71 -1.99
C SER A 60 16.68 8.14 -2.41
N SER A 61 17.30 7.42 -3.37
CA SER A 61 18.66 7.71 -3.84
C SER A 61 18.77 9.10 -4.48
N ASP A 62 17.78 9.49 -5.30
CA ASP A 62 17.72 10.82 -5.94
C ASP A 62 17.69 11.97 -4.93
N LEU A 63 17.07 11.75 -3.77
CA LEU A 63 16.86 12.80 -2.76
C LEU A 63 17.98 12.83 -1.72
N VAL A 64 18.50 11.67 -1.30
CA VAL A 64 19.57 11.61 -0.31
C VAL A 64 20.94 11.93 -0.91
N ALA A 65 21.11 11.86 -2.24
CA ALA A 65 22.26 12.48 -2.90
C ALA A 65 22.44 13.98 -2.55
N ARG A 66 21.40 14.62 -1.97
CA ARG A 66 21.39 16.01 -1.53
C ARG A 66 21.50 16.18 0.00
N SER A 67 21.61 15.11 0.78
CA SER A 67 21.70 15.14 2.25
C SER A 67 22.82 14.23 2.77
N SER A 68 23.73 14.79 3.58
CA SER A 68 24.91 14.08 4.10
C SER A 68 24.68 13.32 5.41
N ALA A 69 23.51 13.47 6.05
CA ALA A 69 23.27 12.97 7.40
C ALA A 69 22.65 11.57 7.46
N ILE A 70 22.13 11.04 6.34
CA ILE A 70 21.51 9.72 6.28
C ILE A 70 22.31 8.86 5.33
N ASP A 71 22.86 7.75 5.83
CA ASP A 71 23.53 6.76 4.98
C ASP A 71 22.51 5.92 4.21
N LEU A 72 22.47 6.10 2.89
CA LEU A 72 21.64 5.33 1.96
C LEU A 72 21.84 3.82 2.07
N GLY A 73 23.06 3.35 2.36
CA GLY A 73 23.36 1.92 2.51
C GLY A 73 22.63 1.27 3.69
N THR A 74 22.24 2.08 4.67
CA THR A 74 21.52 1.66 5.88
C THR A 74 20.00 1.82 5.76
N LEU A 75 19.51 2.53 4.75
CA LEU A 75 18.07 2.65 4.54
C LEU A 75 17.47 1.30 4.16
N ARG A 76 16.32 1.02 4.77
CA ARG A 76 15.46 -0.11 4.44
C ARG A 76 14.13 0.44 3.95
N HIS A 77 13.53 -0.25 2.99
CA HIS A 77 12.32 0.18 2.32
C HIS A 77 11.25 -0.84 2.67
N ASP A 78 10.23 -0.39 3.40
CA ASP A 78 9.08 -1.22 3.71
C ASP A 78 7.86 -0.66 3.01
N ARG A 79 6.99 -1.56 2.55
CA ARG A 79 5.64 -1.18 2.14
C ARG A 79 4.64 -1.83 3.07
N THR A 80 3.73 -1.02 3.62
CA THR A 80 2.67 -1.55 4.47
C THR A 80 1.41 -1.74 3.64
N PRO A 81 0.96 -2.99 3.38
CA PRO A 81 -0.31 -3.22 2.73
C PRO A 81 -1.46 -2.78 3.62
N ARG A 82 -2.44 -2.09 3.05
CA ARG A 82 -3.72 -1.80 3.72
C ARG A 82 -4.88 -2.33 2.89
N GLY A 83 -5.66 -3.27 3.44
CA GLY A 83 -7.01 -3.55 2.95
C GLY A 83 -7.07 -3.87 1.45
N ALA A 84 -7.91 -3.11 0.76
CA ALA A 84 -8.13 -3.18 -0.69
C ALA A 84 -6.86 -2.94 -1.54
N ALA A 85 -5.81 -2.31 -1.02
CA ALA A 85 -4.59 -2.09 -1.80
C ALA A 85 -3.81 -3.40 -2.06
N ALA A 86 -3.82 -4.34 -1.11
CA ALA A 86 -3.23 -5.66 -1.35
C ALA A 86 -4.03 -6.45 -2.40
N ALA A 87 -5.36 -6.39 -2.31
CA ALA A 87 -6.26 -6.98 -3.29
C ALA A 87 -6.09 -6.34 -4.69
N ALA A 88 -5.93 -5.02 -4.76
CA ALA A 88 -5.71 -4.29 -6.01
C ALA A 88 -4.35 -4.63 -6.64
N ALA A 89 -3.29 -4.74 -5.83
CA ALA A 89 -1.98 -5.20 -6.29
C ALA A 89 -2.09 -6.60 -6.89
N TRP A 90 -2.75 -7.51 -6.18
CA TRP A 90 -2.94 -8.88 -6.64
C TRP A 90 -3.76 -8.98 -7.92
N LEU A 91 -4.88 -8.24 -8.04
CA LEU A 91 -5.69 -8.21 -9.26
C LEU A 91 -4.94 -7.60 -10.45
N THR A 92 -4.13 -6.57 -10.22
CA THR A 92 -3.29 -5.94 -11.26
C THR A 92 -2.24 -6.93 -11.73
N TRP A 93 -1.54 -7.59 -10.81
CA TRP A 93 -0.56 -8.61 -11.11
C TRP A 93 -1.17 -9.80 -11.87
N LEU A 94 -2.33 -10.30 -11.41
CA LEU A 94 -3.08 -11.37 -12.08
C LEU A 94 -3.45 -11.01 -13.52
N SER A 95 -3.88 -9.77 -13.75
CA SER A 95 -4.29 -9.30 -15.09
C SER A 95 -3.10 -9.20 -16.05
N ALA A 96 -1.88 -9.10 -15.51
CA ALA A 96 -0.64 -9.09 -16.28
C ALA A 96 -0.05 -10.50 -16.51
N LEU A 97 -0.57 -11.54 -15.86
CA LEU A 97 -0.08 -12.90 -16.04
C LEU A 97 -0.54 -13.51 -17.37
N PRO A 98 0.34 -14.26 -18.06
CA PRO A 98 -0.09 -15.10 -19.17
C PRO A 98 -1.11 -16.15 -18.69
N GLU A 99 -2.13 -16.46 -19.50
CA GLU A 99 -3.16 -17.46 -19.15
C GLU A 99 -2.55 -18.84 -18.79
N ALA A 100 -1.43 -19.19 -19.41
CA ALA A 100 -0.68 -20.42 -19.12
C ALA A 100 -0.11 -20.48 -17.68
N ALA A 101 -0.03 -19.36 -16.96
CA ALA A 101 0.42 -19.27 -15.57
C ALA A 101 -0.71 -19.56 -14.55
N ALA A 102 -1.98 -19.59 -14.97
CA ALA A 102 -3.13 -19.76 -14.08
C ALA A 102 -3.10 -21.04 -13.19
N PRO A 103 -2.63 -22.22 -13.68
CA PRO A 103 -2.52 -23.42 -12.84
C PRO A 103 -1.50 -23.28 -11.69
N GLN A 104 -0.59 -22.31 -11.76
CA GLN A 104 0.43 -22.07 -10.73
C GLN A 104 -0.09 -21.19 -9.58
N LEU A 105 -1.24 -20.52 -9.76
CA LEU A 105 -1.86 -19.64 -8.77
C LEU A 105 -2.32 -20.38 -7.50
N GLY A 106 -2.73 -21.64 -7.64
CA GLY A 106 -3.23 -22.45 -6.52
C GLY A 106 -2.14 -22.95 -5.56
N ARG A 107 -0.86 -22.66 -5.83
CA ARG A 107 0.27 -23.21 -5.07
C ARG A 107 0.90 -22.26 -4.05
N PHE A 108 0.51 -20.99 -3.95
CA PHE A 108 1.38 -20.02 -3.26
C PHE A 108 0.66 -18.93 -2.46
N LEU A 109 0.99 -18.85 -1.17
CA LEU A 109 0.85 -17.63 -0.35
C LEU A 109 1.80 -16.51 -0.84
N HIS A 110 2.94 -16.89 -1.43
CA HIS A 110 3.95 -15.96 -1.96
C HIS A 110 3.43 -15.06 -3.09
N THR A 111 2.38 -15.46 -3.82
CA THR A 111 1.84 -14.61 -4.91
C THR A 111 1.26 -13.30 -4.44
N THR A 112 0.82 -13.20 -3.18
CA THR A 112 0.31 -11.92 -2.65
C THR A 112 1.46 -10.97 -2.33
N GLU A 113 2.53 -11.49 -1.73
CA GLU A 113 3.76 -10.73 -1.46
C GLU A 113 4.44 -10.34 -2.78
N ASP A 114 4.60 -11.28 -3.72
CA ASP A 114 5.17 -11.03 -5.04
C ASP A 114 4.35 -10.01 -5.84
N ALA A 115 3.02 -10.15 -5.85
CA ALA A 115 2.14 -9.18 -6.50
C ALA A 115 2.25 -7.80 -5.87
N PHE A 116 2.41 -7.75 -4.55
CA PHE A 116 2.68 -6.50 -3.85
C PHE A 116 4.03 -5.95 -4.35
N ASP A 117 5.12 -6.69 -4.21
CA ASP A 117 6.47 -6.22 -4.56
C ASP A 117 6.63 -5.82 -6.04
N CYS A 118 5.80 -6.36 -6.93
CA CYS A 118 5.82 -6.09 -8.36
C CYS A 118 4.81 -5.02 -8.84
N THR A 119 3.86 -4.57 -8.00
CA THR A 119 2.83 -3.60 -8.41
C THR A 119 3.11 -2.21 -7.86
N GLU A 120 3.22 -1.22 -8.75
CA GLU A 120 3.33 0.20 -8.41
C GLU A 120 1.98 0.77 -7.96
N TYR A 121 1.97 1.49 -6.83
CA TYR A 121 0.84 2.31 -6.36
C TYR A 121 -0.55 1.67 -6.52
N PRO A 122 -0.80 0.51 -5.88
CA PRO A 122 -2.04 -0.23 -6.10
C PRO A 122 -3.33 0.53 -5.76
N GLU A 123 -3.27 1.61 -4.98
CA GLU A 123 -4.41 2.47 -4.69
C GLU A 123 -4.80 3.43 -5.83
N PHE A 124 -3.94 3.60 -6.84
CA PHE A 124 -4.20 4.39 -8.05
C PHE A 124 -4.57 3.52 -9.27
N THR A 125 -4.95 2.27 -9.03
CA THR A 125 -5.45 1.39 -10.09
C THR A 125 -6.74 1.93 -10.72
N ASP A 126 -7.12 1.38 -11.86
CA ASP A 126 -8.33 1.82 -12.55
C ASP A 126 -9.60 1.56 -11.70
N PRO A 127 -10.71 2.31 -11.94
CA PRO A 127 -11.91 2.18 -11.11
C PRO A 127 -12.53 0.78 -11.08
N VAL A 128 -12.39 -0.01 -12.15
CA VAL A 128 -12.92 -1.38 -12.20
C VAL A 128 -12.10 -2.27 -11.28
N THR A 129 -10.78 -2.19 -11.36
CA THR A 129 -9.88 -2.94 -10.46
C THR A 129 -10.05 -2.52 -9.01
N ALA A 130 -10.19 -1.22 -8.73
CA ALA A 130 -10.43 -0.72 -7.38
C ALA A 130 -11.73 -1.29 -6.79
N ARG A 131 -12.82 -1.27 -7.58
CA ARG A 131 -14.12 -1.83 -7.18
C ARG A 131 -14.05 -3.34 -6.91
N ARG A 132 -13.36 -4.10 -7.78
CA ARG A 132 -13.11 -5.53 -7.57
C ARG A 132 -12.26 -5.80 -6.33
N ALA A 133 -11.26 -4.96 -6.07
CA ALA A 133 -10.38 -5.07 -4.92
C ALA A 133 -11.12 -4.85 -3.58
N GLU A 134 -12.07 -3.91 -3.53
CA GLU A 134 -12.94 -3.72 -2.36
C GLU A 134 -13.82 -4.94 -2.10
N VAL A 135 -14.40 -5.52 -3.15
CA VAL A 135 -15.17 -6.76 -3.03
C VAL A 135 -14.28 -7.88 -2.52
N LEU A 136 -13.11 -8.08 -3.13
CA LEU A 136 -12.18 -9.12 -2.74
C LEU A 136 -11.69 -8.98 -1.28
N ALA A 137 -11.32 -7.77 -0.86
CA ALA A 137 -10.85 -7.49 0.50
C ALA A 137 -11.92 -7.68 1.58
N SER A 138 -13.19 -7.69 1.19
CA SER A 138 -14.34 -7.86 2.08
C SER A 138 -14.94 -9.27 2.06
N LEU A 139 -14.38 -10.18 1.28
CA LEU A 139 -14.79 -11.58 1.33
C LEU A 139 -14.35 -12.18 2.68
N PRO A 140 -15.22 -12.96 3.34
CA PRO A 140 -14.84 -13.62 4.57
C PRO A 140 -13.70 -14.60 4.29
N THR A 141 -12.62 -14.49 5.07
CA THR A 141 -11.49 -15.42 5.02
C THR A 141 -11.76 -16.58 5.95
N SER A 142 -11.43 -17.79 5.49
CA SER A 142 -11.35 -18.95 6.37
C SER A 142 -10.07 -18.96 7.22
N ASP A 143 -9.09 -18.12 6.89
CA ASP A 143 -7.78 -18.07 7.53
C ASP A 143 -7.43 -16.68 8.11
N LEU A 144 -6.65 -16.67 9.19
CA LEU A 144 -6.29 -15.49 10.00
C LEU A 144 -5.26 -14.55 9.34
N SER A 145 -4.90 -14.78 8.07
CA SER A 145 -3.90 -14.00 7.32
C SER A 145 -4.46 -12.77 6.59
N GLY A 146 -5.78 -12.53 6.65
CA GLY A 146 -6.34 -11.16 6.60
C GLY A 146 -6.97 -10.65 5.30
N PHE A 147 -7.01 -11.39 4.19
CA PHE A 147 -7.74 -10.97 2.97
C PHE A 147 -8.29 -12.18 2.21
N GLY A 148 -9.46 -12.07 1.54
CA GLY A 148 -10.11 -13.15 0.77
C GLY A 148 -9.35 -13.63 -0.50
N ILE A 149 -8.06 -13.32 -0.57
CA ILE A 149 -7.14 -13.61 -1.67
C ILE A 149 -6.85 -15.12 -1.81
N PRO A 150 -6.62 -15.91 -0.73
CA PRO A 150 -6.39 -17.35 -0.85
C PRO A 150 -7.55 -18.10 -1.51
N GLU A 151 -8.79 -17.83 -1.10
CA GLU A 151 -9.98 -18.45 -1.69
C GLU A 151 -10.17 -18.02 -3.15
N ALA A 152 -9.90 -16.76 -3.46
CA ALA A 152 -9.93 -16.26 -4.83
C ALA A 152 -8.83 -16.89 -5.70
N ALA A 153 -7.63 -17.11 -5.16
CA ALA A 153 -6.53 -17.78 -5.86
C ALA A 153 -6.87 -19.24 -6.19
N VAL A 154 -7.51 -19.95 -5.26
CA VAL A 154 -8.00 -21.32 -5.50
C VAL A 154 -9.09 -21.32 -6.58
N ALA A 155 -10.03 -20.38 -6.53
CA ALA A 155 -11.08 -20.25 -7.55
C ALA A 155 -10.50 -19.92 -8.94
N ALA A 156 -9.53 -19.01 -9.02
CA ALA A 156 -8.83 -18.68 -10.27
C ALA A 156 -8.01 -19.86 -10.81
N ALA A 157 -7.36 -20.63 -9.94
CA ALA A 157 -6.63 -21.83 -10.36
C ALA A 157 -7.55 -22.93 -10.92
N ARG A 158 -8.77 -23.05 -10.38
CA ARG A 158 -9.75 -24.05 -10.80
C ARG A 158 -10.54 -23.65 -12.05
N ASN A 159 -10.93 -22.39 -12.15
CA ASN A 159 -11.90 -21.91 -13.14
C ASN A 159 -11.31 -20.87 -14.11
N GLY A 160 -10.04 -20.50 -13.93
CA GLY A 160 -9.37 -19.44 -14.68
C GLY A 160 -9.58 -18.05 -14.08
N VAL A 161 -8.66 -17.13 -14.40
CA VAL A 161 -8.72 -15.72 -14.01
C VAL A 161 -10.00 -15.02 -14.53
N PRO A 162 -10.46 -15.23 -15.77
CA PRO A 162 -11.68 -14.57 -16.26
C PRO A 162 -12.92 -14.91 -15.42
N ALA A 163 -13.06 -16.16 -14.97
CA ALA A 163 -14.18 -16.59 -14.15
C ALA A 163 -14.17 -15.91 -12.76
N LEU A 164 -12.98 -15.72 -12.16
CA LEU A 164 -12.83 -14.97 -10.93
C LEU A 164 -13.25 -13.50 -11.11
N LEU A 165 -12.78 -12.84 -12.18
CA LEU A 165 -13.11 -11.43 -12.43
C LEU A 165 -14.61 -11.24 -12.63
N ALA A 166 -15.26 -12.12 -13.38
CA ALA A 166 -16.71 -12.10 -13.58
C ALA A 166 -17.49 -12.28 -12.25
N LEU A 167 -17.01 -13.16 -11.36
CA LEU A 167 -17.61 -13.35 -10.03
C LEU A 167 -17.49 -12.08 -9.17
N LEU A 168 -16.33 -11.41 -9.21
CA LEU A 168 -16.11 -10.16 -8.48
C LEU A 168 -17.00 -9.04 -9.01
N ASP A 169 -17.18 -8.95 -10.33
CA ASP A 169 -18.11 -7.99 -10.95
C ASP A 169 -19.55 -8.24 -10.51
N GLN A 170 -20.02 -9.49 -10.60
CA GLN A 170 -21.37 -9.88 -10.18
C GLN A 170 -21.64 -9.51 -8.71
N ARG A 171 -20.69 -9.82 -7.81
CA ARG A 171 -20.82 -9.48 -6.39
C ARG A 171 -20.78 -7.97 -6.15
N SER A 172 -20.03 -7.24 -6.97
CA SER A 172 -20.00 -5.79 -6.86
C SER A 172 -21.33 -5.16 -7.25
N ASP A 173 -21.97 -5.67 -8.30
CA ASP A 173 -23.28 -5.19 -8.75
C ASP A 173 -24.38 -5.51 -7.74
N GLN A 174 -24.34 -6.71 -7.12
CA GLN A 174 -25.24 -7.08 -6.02
C GLN A 174 -25.17 -6.11 -4.85
N ARG A 175 -23.95 -5.68 -4.44
CA ARG A 175 -23.78 -4.68 -3.38
C ARG A 175 -24.33 -3.31 -3.73
N THR A 176 -24.23 -2.93 -5.00
CA THR A 176 -24.78 -1.66 -5.48
C THR A 176 -26.31 -1.68 -5.45
N THR A 177 -26.94 -2.83 -5.75
CA THR A 177 -28.40 -3.00 -5.71
C THR A 177 -28.97 -3.16 -4.30
N GLU A 178 -28.22 -3.76 -3.37
CA GLU A 178 -28.68 -4.01 -1.99
C GLU A 178 -28.44 -2.82 -1.04
N ARG A 179 -27.65 -1.83 -1.45
CA ARG A 179 -27.47 -0.60 -0.69
C ARG A 179 -28.78 0.20 -0.75
N PRO A 180 -29.56 0.33 0.35
CA PRO A 180 -30.73 1.19 0.35
C PRO A 180 -30.28 2.60 -0.05
N ALA A 181 -31.05 3.28 -0.90
CA ALA A 181 -30.74 4.60 -1.44
C ALA A 181 -30.17 5.51 -0.35
N ALA A 182 -28.83 5.61 -0.30
CA ALA A 182 -28.16 6.38 0.72
C ALA A 182 -28.44 7.85 0.45
N ALA A 183 -28.73 8.59 1.53
CA ALA A 183 -28.89 10.05 1.58
C ALA A 183 -27.90 10.78 0.64
N PRO A 184 -28.30 11.94 0.07
CA PRO A 184 -27.62 12.59 -1.05
C PRO A 184 -26.11 12.65 -0.84
N ALA A 185 -25.39 12.27 -1.90
CA ALA A 185 -23.94 12.19 -1.94
C ALA A 185 -23.32 13.42 -1.27
N ILE A 186 -22.57 13.20 -0.19
CA ILE A 186 -21.71 14.23 0.37
C ILE A 186 -20.74 14.62 -0.73
N ASP A 187 -20.81 15.87 -1.17
CA ASP A 187 -19.85 16.44 -2.11
C ASP A 187 -18.44 16.32 -1.51
N LEU A 188 -17.68 15.35 -2.04
CA LEU A 188 -16.33 15.04 -1.59
C LEU A 188 -15.37 16.22 -1.82
N ALA A 189 -15.68 17.15 -2.74
CA ALA A 189 -14.91 18.39 -2.90
C ALA A 189 -15.14 19.32 -1.70
N THR A 190 -16.39 19.49 -1.26
CA THR A 190 -16.74 20.24 -0.05
C THR A 190 -16.15 19.60 1.21
N GLU A 191 -16.15 18.27 1.32
CA GLU A 191 -15.59 17.57 2.49
C GLU A 191 -14.04 17.61 2.51
N ARG A 192 -13.39 17.56 1.35
CA ARG A 192 -11.94 17.79 1.20
C ARG A 192 -11.55 19.23 1.58
N ALA A 193 -12.36 20.23 1.20
CA ALA A 193 -12.15 21.62 1.58
C ALA A 193 -12.29 21.84 3.10
N ARG A 194 -13.31 21.24 3.74
CA ARG A 194 -13.52 21.28 5.20
C ARG A 194 -12.38 20.62 5.97
N ARG A 195 -11.87 19.48 5.50
CA ARG A 195 -10.72 18.80 6.12
C ARG A 195 -9.41 19.58 5.97
N ARG A 196 -9.20 20.28 4.84
CA ARG A 196 -8.08 21.20 4.67
C ARG A 196 -8.17 22.37 5.66
N ALA A 197 -9.33 23.01 5.79
CA ALA A 197 -9.52 24.13 6.71
C ALA A 197 -9.24 23.75 8.18
N ARG A 198 -9.68 22.56 8.63
CA ARG A 198 -9.42 22.06 10.00
C ARG A 198 -7.97 21.69 10.28
N ARG A 199 -7.12 21.50 9.25
CA ARG A 199 -5.71 21.12 9.40
C ARG A 199 -4.78 22.32 9.63
N TYR A 200 -5.25 23.53 9.31
CA TYR A 200 -4.50 24.78 9.51
C TYR A 200 -4.82 25.50 10.83
N ASP A 201 -5.82 25.04 11.58
CA ASP A 201 -6.33 25.72 12.78
C ASP A 201 -5.94 25.04 14.11
N ARG A 202 -4.93 24.15 14.08
CA ARG A 202 -4.34 23.63 15.32
C ARG A 202 -3.13 24.48 15.73
N PRO A 203 -3.20 25.30 16.79
CA PRO A 203 -2.01 25.90 17.36
C PRO A 203 -1.09 24.77 17.88
N SER A 204 0.12 24.73 17.33
CA SER A 204 1.20 23.87 17.77
C SER A 204 1.54 24.21 19.22
N LEU A 205 1.06 23.42 20.18
CA LEU A 205 1.60 23.44 21.54
C LEU A 205 3.00 22.82 21.51
N VAL A 206 3.99 23.66 21.24
CA VAL A 206 5.39 23.40 21.60
C VAL A 206 5.46 23.56 23.12
N ARG A 207 5.68 22.46 23.84
CA ARG A 207 6.20 22.54 25.21
C ARG A 207 7.73 22.52 25.11
N VAL A 208 8.33 23.62 25.55
CA VAL A 208 9.75 23.76 25.92
C VAL A 208 10.02 22.94 27.18
#